data_AF-A0A357T4F3-F1
#
_entry.id   AF-A0A357T4F3-F1
#
_cell.length_a   1.000
_cell.length_b   1.000
_cell.length_c   1.000
_cell.angle_alpha   90.00
_cell.angle_beta   90.00
_cell.angle_gamma   90.00
#
_symmetry.space_group_name_H-M   'P 1'
#
loop_
_entity.id
_entity.type
_entity.pdbx_description
1 polymer ?
#
loop_
_entity_poly.entity_id
_entity_poly.type
_entity_poly.pdbx_seq_one_letter_code
_entity_poly.pdbx_strand_id
1 'polypeptide(L)' 'MNINKYDKNRELFMKAVKVIPAGIYGHLGPAEGCFTPVSAYPFFSQQAKGAYFWDVDGNRFIDYMCAYGP' A
#
# COMPACT_ATOMS: atom_id res chain seq x y z
N MET A 1 3.35 -4.96 -21.40
CA MET A 1 3.13 -5.08 -19.93
C MET A 1 3.46 -3.73 -19.32
N ASN A 2 2.54 -3.13 -18.57
CA ASN A 2 2.85 -1.90 -17.84
C ASN A 2 3.47 -2.29 -16.49
N ILE A 3 4.61 -1.71 -16.18
CA ILE A 3 5.29 -1.90 -14.89
C ILE A 3 4.79 -0.79 -13.97
N ASN A 4 4.23 -1.17 -12.83
CA ASN A 4 3.78 -0.23 -11.80
C ASN A 4 4.96 0.54 -11.21
N LYS A 5 4.71 1.80 -10.83
CA LYS A 5 5.69 2.65 -10.13
C LYS A 5 5.17 2.98 -8.73
N TYR A 6 6.08 3.19 -7.78
CA TYR A 6 5.76 3.36 -6.36
C TYR A 6 6.48 4.56 -5.74
N ASP A 7 6.69 5.63 -6.52
CA ASP A 7 7.50 6.79 -6.12
C ASP A 7 6.82 7.57 -4.98
N LYS A 8 5.52 7.87 -5.11
CA LYS A 8 4.73 8.55 -4.08
C LYS A 8 4.47 7.65 -2.89
N ASN A 9 4.22 6.36 -3.12
CA ASN A 9 4.11 5.35 -2.06
C ASN A 9 5.36 5.37 -1.16
N ARG A 10 6.57 5.41 -1.76
CA ARG A 10 7.82 5.50 -1.02
C ARG A 10 7.96 6.81 -0.25
N GLU A 11 7.59 7.95 -0.85
CA GLU A 11 7.63 9.25 -0.16
C GLU A 11 6.73 9.26 1.09
N LEU A 12 5.50 8.78 0.96
CA LEU A 12 4.56 8.69 2.08
C LEU A 12 5.03 7.71 3.14
N PHE A 13 5.58 6.56 2.74
CA PHE A 13 6.17 5.60 3.68
C PHE A 13 7.31 6.24 4.49
N MET A 14 8.22 6.98 3.85
CA MET A 14 9.31 7.69 4.52
C MET A 14 8.83 8.82 5.46
N LYS A 15 7.62 9.36 5.25
CA LYS A 15 6.97 10.26 6.20
C LYS A 15 6.36 9.48 7.36
N ALA A 16 5.67 8.38 7.08
CA ALA A 16 4.99 7.57 8.07
C ALA A 16 5.95 6.92 9.08
N VAL A 17 7.11 6.42 8.64
CA VAL A 17 8.15 5.84 9.53
C VAL A 17 8.67 6.80 10.60
N LYS A 18 8.45 8.11 10.45
CA LYS A 18 8.85 9.12 11.46
C LYS A 18 7.89 9.21 12.64
N VAL A 19 6.66 8.71 12.48
CA VAL A 19 5.56 8.93 13.44
C VAL A 19 4.75 7.68 13.76
N ILE A 20 4.86 6.61 12.96
CA ILE A 20 4.19 5.31 13.16
C ILE A 20 5.29 4.23 13.27
N PRO A 21 5.29 3.37 14.30
CA PRO A 21 6.20 2.23 14.37
C PRO A 21 6.13 1.39 13.09
N ALA A 22 7.30 1.09 12.51
CA ALA A 22 7.43 0.41 11.20
C ALA A 22 6.72 1.09 10.01
N GLY A 23 6.24 2.33 10.16
CA GLY A 23 5.59 3.12 9.11
C GLY A 23 4.17 2.71 8.74
N ILE A 24 3.68 1.55 9.20
CA ILE A 24 2.34 1.03 8.93
C ILE A 24 1.81 0.37 10.20
N TYR A 25 0.60 0.72 10.61
CA TYR A 25 -0.06 0.16 11.79
C TYR A 25 -0.76 -1.17 11.45
N GLY A 26 -0.96 -2.03 12.45
CA GLY A 26 -1.73 -3.27 12.34
C GLY A 26 -0.88 -4.55 12.34
N HIS A 27 -1.52 -5.68 12.62
CA HIS A 27 -0.87 -6.99 12.80
C HIS A 27 -0.21 -7.52 11.52
N LEU A 28 -0.69 -7.10 10.35
CA LEU A 28 -0.16 -7.51 9.03
C LEU A 28 0.69 -6.40 8.41
N GLY A 29 1.46 -5.70 9.23
CA GLY A 29 2.40 -4.70 8.76
C GLY A 29 3.39 -5.31 7.73
N PRO A 30 3.69 -4.62 6.62
CA PRO A 30 4.49 -5.16 5.53
C PRO A 30 5.92 -5.53 5.92
N ALA A 31 6.47 -4.90 6.95
CA ALA A 31 7.80 -5.21 7.48
C ALA A 31 7.81 -6.40 8.45
N GLU A 32 6.87 -6.47 9.39
CA GLU A 32 6.92 -7.44 10.50
C GLU A 32 6.10 -8.72 10.22
N GLY A 33 5.09 -8.66 9.36
CA GLY A 33 4.19 -9.79 9.08
C GLY A 33 4.41 -10.49 7.74
N CYS A 34 4.80 -9.77 6.69
CA CYS A 34 4.80 -10.31 5.32
C CYS A 34 6.11 -10.15 4.53
N PHE A 35 7.13 -9.47 5.10
CA PHE A 35 8.39 -9.17 4.41
C PHE A 35 8.21 -8.55 3.02
N THR A 36 7.18 -7.73 2.87
CA THR A 36 6.77 -7.20 1.57
C THR A 36 7.74 -6.11 1.11
N PRO A 37 8.31 -6.20 -0.11
CA PRO A 37 9.24 -5.18 -0.60
C PRO A 37 8.55 -3.83 -0.74
N VAL A 38 9.11 -2.81 -0.09
CA VAL A 38 8.59 -1.42 -0.18
C VAL A 38 8.58 -0.87 -1.60
N SER A 39 9.39 -1.45 -2.49
CA SER A 39 9.51 -1.08 -3.90
C SER A 39 8.49 -1.78 -4.82
N ALA A 40 7.69 -2.70 -4.30
CA ALA A 40 6.83 -3.56 -5.13
C ALA A 40 5.42 -3.76 -4.56
N TYR A 41 4.97 -2.92 -3.61
CA TYR A 41 3.66 -3.06 -2.98
C TYR A 41 3.01 -1.71 -2.65
N PRO A 42 1.69 -1.56 -2.89
CA PRO A 42 0.95 -0.34 -2.59
C PRO A 42 0.54 -0.27 -1.11
N PHE A 43 1.30 0.46 -0.28
CA PHE A 43 0.95 0.67 1.13
C PHE A 43 -0.15 1.72 1.33
N PHE A 44 -0.28 2.65 0.38
CA PHE A 44 -1.23 3.74 0.45
C PHE A 44 -2.19 3.69 -0.74
N SER A 45 -3.49 3.63 -0.45
CA SER A 45 -4.55 3.77 -1.44
C SER A 45 -5.10 5.20 -1.47
N GLN A 46 -5.43 5.70 -2.67
CA GLN A 46 -6.04 7.02 -2.82
C GLN A 46 -7.56 6.94 -2.95
N GLN A 47 -8.06 5.91 -3.63
CA GLN A 47 -9.49 5.72 -3.88
C GLN A 47 -9.81 4.25 -4.16
N ALA A 48 -11.06 3.87 -3.92
CA ALA A 48 -11.63 2.58 -4.29
C ALA A 48 -13.03 2.76 -4.89
N LYS A 49 -13.38 1.90 -5.85
CA LYS A 49 -14.71 1.88 -6.48
C LYS A 49 -15.02 0.49 -7.04
N GLY A 50 -16.10 -0.12 -6.54
CA GLY A 50 -16.49 -1.47 -6.92
C GLY A 50 -15.39 -2.48 -6.58
N ALA A 51 -15.05 -3.37 -7.50
CA ALA A 51 -14.02 -4.39 -7.32
C ALA A 51 -12.58 -3.88 -7.56
N TYR A 52 -12.35 -2.57 -7.54
CA TYR A 52 -11.05 -1.97 -7.85
C TYR A 52 -10.64 -0.91 -6.83
N PHE A 53 -9.33 -0.81 -6.62
CA PHE A 53 -8.72 0.33 -5.94
C PHE A 53 -7.54 0.89 -6.74
N TRP A 54 -7.20 2.13 -6.44
CA TRP A 54 -6.06 2.85 -6.98
C TRP A 54 -5.14 3.26 -5.86
N ASP A 55 -3.85 2.98 -6.02
CA ASP A 55 -2.83 3.50 -5.12
C ASP A 55 -2.54 4.99 -5.39
N VAL A 56 -1.70 5.58 -4.54
CA VAL A 56 -1.31 6.99 -4.64
C VAL A 56 -0.49 7.33 -5.90
N ASP A 57 0.09 6.32 -6.55
CA ASP A 57 0.83 6.44 -7.80
C ASP A 57 -0.07 6.28 -9.04
N GLY A 58 -1.36 5.95 -8.84
CA GLY A 58 -2.36 5.77 -9.89
C GLY A 58 -2.42 4.36 -10.46
N ASN A 59 -1.71 3.39 -9.88
CA ASN A 59 -1.79 1.99 -10.28
C ASN A 59 -3.15 1.42 -9.85
N ARG A 60 -3.79 0.66 -10.75
CA ARG A 60 -5.11 0.07 -10.53
C ARG A 60 -5.01 -1.42 -10.27
N PHE A 61 -5.68 -1.89 -9.22
CA PHE A 61 -5.67 -3.29 -8.80
C PHE A 61 -7.11 -3.82 -8.67
N ILE A 62 -7.30 -5.13 -8.87
CA ILE A 62 -8.53 -5.82 -8.44
C ILE A 62 -8.45 -5.99 -6.93
N ASP A 63 -9.46 -5.53 -6.21
CA ASP A 63 -9.51 -5.61 -4.75
C ASP A 63 -10.05 -6.97 -4.30
N TYR A 64 -9.16 -7.92 -4.03
CA TYR A 64 -9.51 -9.19 -3.41
C TYR A 64 -9.48 -9.14 -1.88
N MET A 65 -8.81 -8.14 -1.32
CA MET A 65 -8.67 -8.02 0.13
C MET A 65 -9.95 -7.46 0.73
N CYS A 66 -10.65 -6.55 0.03
CA CYS A 66 -11.90 -5.93 0.45
C CYS A 66 -11.83 -5.42 1.90
N ALA A 67 -10.72 -4.78 2.28
CA ALA A 67 -10.45 -4.35 3.66
C ALA A 67 -10.61 -5.46 4.73
N TYR A 68 -10.33 -6.72 4.37
CA TYR A 68 -10.54 -7.93 5.18
C TYR A 68 -12.02 -8.22 5.51
N GLY A 69 -12.97 -7.61 4.82
CA GLY A 69 -14.39 -7.71 5.11
C GLY A 69 -15.02 -6.32 5.22
N PRO A 70 -15.47 -5.96 6.42
CA PRO A 70 -15.54 -4.57 6.89
C PRO A 70 -15.25 -4.37 8.39
#